data_AF-A0A941XB82-F1
#
_entry.id   AF-A0A941XB82-F1
#
_cell.length_a   1.000
_cell.length_b   1.000
_cell.length_c   1.000
_cell.angle_alpha   90.00
_cell.angle_beta   90.00
_cell.angle_gamma   90.00
#
_symmetry.space_group_name_H-M   'P 1'
#
loop_
_entity.id
_entity.type
_entity.pdbx_description
1 polymer ?
#
loop_
_entity_poly.entity_id
_entity_poly.type
_entity_poly.pdbx_seq_one_letter_code
_entity_poly.pdbx_strand_id
1 'polypeptide(L)'
;MKQKLQSPAKCQLTPDEERIKNTEENIIRYKQKITKRPNTYLPKLAESYYYLASLYWEKSEEYDKIEKLLLKALEYYENYSGRKQNIPLDKISVLGKLLELYNRTNRLECSEQMLFRMLEIYKMLAQTNWLIFSEDVSVMEWRLGNLYFDMKRPVQAEQMYLAALKTRAEFDREDIYRYRSGTAQFQRSLGELYESHLHDYSKAEKCYLKSVEILQELCENIYERCNYIRPLIYSFHLLADLYKNKGEQAKADQCNAKAEILKKELE
;
A
#
# COMPACT_ATOMS: atom_id res chain seq x y z
N MET A 1 -42.40 -38.04 -41.02
CA MET A 1 -41.14 -37.44 -40.52
C MET A 1 -41.38 -35.96 -40.22
N LYS A 2 -41.51 -35.57 -38.94
CA LYS A 2 -41.46 -34.17 -38.52
C LYS A 2 -40.23 -34.00 -37.64
N GLN A 3 -39.19 -33.36 -38.18
CA GLN A 3 -38.02 -32.93 -37.42
C GLN A 3 -38.47 -31.95 -36.34
N LYS A 4 -38.29 -32.31 -35.07
CA LYS A 4 -38.32 -31.36 -33.97
C LYS A 4 -37.06 -30.52 -34.06
N LEU A 5 -37.19 -29.28 -34.52
CA LEU A 5 -36.21 -28.22 -34.31
C LEU A 5 -35.98 -28.07 -32.81
N GLN A 6 -34.83 -28.50 -32.32
CA GLN A 6 -34.34 -28.11 -31.01
C GLN A 6 -34.12 -26.59 -31.06
N SER A 7 -34.89 -25.86 -30.26
CA SER A 7 -34.62 -24.46 -29.95
C SER A 7 -33.20 -24.35 -29.36
N PRO A 8 -32.36 -23.40 -29.81
CA PRO A 8 -31.03 -23.25 -29.24
C PRO A 8 -31.17 -22.88 -27.76
N ALA A 9 -30.45 -23.60 -26.90
CA ALA A 9 -30.34 -23.28 -25.49
C ALA A 9 -29.90 -21.82 -25.37
N LYS A 10 -30.74 -20.96 -24.78
CA LYS A 10 -30.31 -19.62 -24.37
C LYS A 10 -29.14 -19.85 -23.40
N CYS A 11 -27.92 -19.49 -23.80
CA CYS A 11 -26.80 -19.39 -22.85
C CYS A 11 -27.25 -18.44 -21.74
N GLN A 12 -27.59 -19.00 -20.58
CA GLN A 12 -27.82 -18.20 -19.38
C GLN A 12 -26.46 -17.62 -19.00
N LEU A 13 -26.39 -16.29 -18.93
CA LEU A 13 -25.20 -15.59 -18.47
C LEU A 13 -24.91 -16.02 -17.04
N THR A 14 -23.64 -16.20 -16.71
CA THR A 14 -23.21 -16.36 -15.32
C THR A 14 -23.57 -15.09 -14.52
N PRO A 15 -23.77 -15.18 -13.19
CA PRO A 15 -24.07 -14.02 -12.36
C PRO A 15 -23.09 -12.85 -12.57
N ASP A 16 -21.81 -13.15 -12.81
CA ASP A 16 -20.81 -12.11 -13.04
C ASP A 16 -20.84 -11.54 -14.47
N GLU A 17 -21.23 -12.31 -15.48
CA GLU A 17 -21.49 -11.76 -16.82
C GLU A 17 -22.71 -10.84 -16.82
N GLU A 18 -23.73 -11.17 -16.02
CA GLU A 18 -24.89 -10.30 -15.80
C GLU A 18 -24.48 -9.00 -15.09
N ARG A 19 -23.60 -9.08 -14.07
CA ARG A 19 -23.03 -7.90 -13.39
C ARG A 19 -22.23 -7.00 -14.35
N ILE A 20 -21.39 -7.58 -15.20
CA ILE A 20 -20.64 -6.83 -16.24
C ILE A 20 -21.62 -6.11 -17.16
N LYS A 21 -22.57 -6.85 -17.75
CA LYS A 21 -23.55 -6.30 -18.69
C LYS A 21 -24.37 -5.16 -18.07
N ASN A 22 -24.89 -5.35 -16.85
CA ASN A 22 -25.63 -4.31 -16.14
C ASN A 22 -24.76 -3.07 -15.88
N THR A 23 -23.47 -3.26 -15.55
CA THR A 23 -22.54 -2.15 -15.34
C THR A 23 -22.29 -1.37 -16.64
N GLU A 24 -22.10 -2.06 -17.76
CA GLU A 24 -21.94 -1.45 -19.08
C GLU A 24 -23.20 -0.65 -19.49
N GLU A 25 -24.39 -1.21 -19.29
CA GLU A 25 -25.66 -0.52 -19.55
C GLU A 25 -25.82 0.74 -18.69
N ASN A 26 -25.43 0.68 -17.40
CA ASN A 26 -25.44 1.84 -16.52
C ASN A 26 -24.45 2.92 -16.98
N ILE A 27 -23.25 2.56 -17.42
CA ILE A 27 -22.27 3.50 -17.98
C ILE A 27 -22.86 4.23 -19.19
N ILE A 28 -23.50 3.52 -20.13
CA ILE A 28 -24.15 4.12 -21.30
C ILE A 28 -25.23 5.11 -20.85
N ARG A 29 -26.09 4.69 -19.93
CA ARG A 29 -27.18 5.53 -19.39
C ARG A 29 -26.66 6.78 -18.68
N TYR A 30 -25.59 6.67 -17.90
CA TYR A 30 -25.01 7.80 -17.19
C TYR A 30 -24.29 8.77 -18.14
N LYS A 31 -23.58 8.26 -19.16
CA LYS A 31 -22.95 9.09 -20.21
C LYS A 31 -23.96 9.97 -20.94
N GLN A 32 -25.16 9.47 -21.23
CA GLN A 32 -26.20 10.29 -21.88
C GLN A 32 -26.69 11.44 -20.98
N LYS A 33 -26.63 11.26 -19.65
CA LYS A 33 -27.16 12.22 -18.68
C LYS A 33 -26.11 13.20 -18.15
N ILE A 34 -24.83 12.92 -18.35
CA ILE A 34 -23.72 13.74 -17.84
C ILE A 34 -23.77 15.18 -18.37
N THR A 35 -24.22 15.37 -19.62
CA THR A 35 -24.33 16.69 -20.26
C THR A 35 -25.31 17.61 -19.54
N LYS A 36 -26.36 17.06 -18.94
CA LYS A 36 -27.38 17.82 -18.21
C LYS A 36 -27.05 18.00 -16.73
N ARG A 37 -26.40 17.02 -16.11
CA ARG A 37 -26.11 17.01 -14.66
C ARG A 37 -24.73 16.41 -14.37
N PRO A 38 -23.63 17.10 -14.72
CA PRO A 38 -22.28 16.55 -14.62
C PRO A 38 -21.94 16.17 -13.18
N ASN A 39 -22.19 17.05 -12.20
CA ASN A 39 -21.88 16.79 -10.79
C ASN A 39 -22.75 15.70 -10.14
N THR A 40 -23.78 15.20 -10.81
CA THR A 40 -24.54 14.01 -10.35
C THR A 40 -23.99 12.72 -10.94
N TYR A 41 -23.58 12.75 -12.20
CA TYR A 41 -23.24 11.55 -12.96
C TYR A 41 -21.74 11.30 -13.08
N LEU A 42 -20.88 12.30 -12.90
CA LEU A 42 -19.41 12.13 -12.91
C LEU A 42 -18.94 11.12 -11.85
N PRO A 43 -19.31 11.24 -10.55
CA PRO A 43 -18.91 10.23 -9.56
C PRO A 43 -19.51 8.86 -9.85
N LYS A 44 -20.78 8.80 -10.28
CA LYS A 44 -21.45 7.52 -10.62
C LYS A 44 -20.79 6.81 -11.79
N LEU A 45 -20.32 7.56 -12.78
CA LEU A 45 -19.55 7.02 -13.88
C LEU A 45 -18.21 6.49 -13.38
N ALA A 46 -17.49 7.27 -12.57
CA ALA A 46 -16.23 6.83 -11.99
C ALA A 46 -16.39 5.54 -11.17
N GLU A 47 -17.37 5.47 -10.27
CA GLU A 47 -17.75 4.29 -9.51
C GLU A 47 -18.05 3.08 -10.43
N SER A 48 -18.81 3.30 -11.51
CA SER A 48 -19.16 2.22 -12.45
C SER A 48 -17.96 1.71 -13.24
N TYR A 49 -17.06 2.61 -13.68
CA TYR A 49 -15.83 2.25 -14.37
C TYR A 49 -14.86 1.50 -13.46
N TYR A 50 -14.71 1.96 -12.21
CA TYR A 50 -13.91 1.28 -11.19
C TYR A 50 -14.44 -0.13 -10.90
N TYR A 51 -15.76 -0.25 -10.69
CA TYR A 51 -16.40 -1.54 -10.45
C TYR A 51 -16.23 -2.49 -11.64
N LEU A 52 -16.40 -2.01 -12.87
CA LEU A 52 -16.17 -2.80 -14.06
C LEU A 52 -14.71 -3.29 -14.14
N ALA A 53 -13.75 -2.43 -13.80
CA ALA A 53 -12.33 -2.81 -13.74
C ALA A 53 -12.08 -3.91 -12.69
N SER A 54 -12.72 -3.83 -11.52
CA SER A 54 -12.63 -4.87 -10.48
C SER A 54 -13.21 -6.22 -10.96
N LEU A 55 -14.35 -6.21 -11.66
CA LEU A 55 -14.92 -7.44 -12.22
C LEU A 55 -14.00 -8.07 -13.28
N TYR A 56 -13.35 -7.26 -14.11
CA TYR A 56 -12.37 -7.79 -15.06
C TYR A 56 -11.12 -8.31 -14.36
N TRP A 57 -10.63 -7.63 -13.33
CA TRP A 57 -9.49 -8.09 -12.53
C TRP A 57 -9.68 -9.50 -11.94
N GLU A 58 -10.91 -9.82 -11.50
CA GLU A 58 -11.23 -11.14 -10.96
C GLU A 58 -11.31 -12.23 -12.03
N LYS A 59 -11.62 -11.88 -13.28
CA LYS A 59 -11.89 -12.83 -14.37
C LYS A 59 -10.74 -13.02 -15.35
N SER A 60 -10.02 -11.95 -15.68
CA SER A 60 -8.98 -11.97 -16.69
C SER A 60 -7.81 -11.07 -16.30
N GLU A 61 -6.61 -11.50 -16.66
CA GLU A 61 -5.39 -10.69 -16.52
C GLU A 61 -5.19 -9.75 -17.72
N GLU A 62 -6.29 -9.24 -18.29
CA GLU A 62 -6.25 -8.23 -19.36
C GLU A 62 -5.90 -6.85 -18.77
N TYR A 63 -4.66 -6.72 -18.29
CA TYR A 63 -4.20 -5.52 -17.58
C TYR A 63 -4.36 -4.24 -18.40
N ASP A 64 -4.17 -4.28 -19.72
CA ASP A 64 -4.40 -3.11 -20.59
C ASP A 64 -5.84 -2.61 -20.58
N LYS A 65 -6.81 -3.54 -20.53
CA LYS A 65 -8.24 -3.20 -20.50
C LYS A 65 -8.61 -2.63 -19.14
N ILE A 66 -8.15 -3.26 -18.07
CA ILE A 66 -8.36 -2.82 -16.69
C ILE A 66 -7.77 -1.42 -16.50
N GLU A 67 -6.53 -1.20 -16.95
CA GLU A 67 -5.86 0.10 -16.85
C GLU A 67 -6.67 1.20 -17.52
N LYS A 68 -7.15 0.97 -18.76
CA LYS A 68 -8.01 1.92 -19.47
C LYS A 68 -9.28 2.25 -18.69
N LEU A 69 -9.91 1.26 -18.06
CA LEU A 69 -11.11 1.47 -17.24
C LEU A 69 -10.81 2.28 -15.97
N LEU A 70 -9.72 1.97 -15.28
CA LEU A 70 -9.29 2.69 -14.07
C LEU A 70 -8.89 4.13 -14.37
N LEU A 71 -8.12 4.37 -15.44
CA LEU A 71 -7.77 5.72 -15.88
C LEU A 71 -9.02 6.53 -16.25
N LYS A 72 -10.02 5.90 -16.89
CA LYS A 72 -11.31 6.55 -17.14
C LYS A 72 -12.06 6.88 -15.85
N ALA A 73 -12.06 5.99 -14.85
CA ALA A 73 -12.64 6.28 -13.55
C ALA A 73 -11.97 7.51 -12.89
N LEU A 74 -10.64 7.55 -12.94
CA LEU A 74 -9.85 8.64 -12.38
C LEU A 74 -10.16 9.98 -13.07
N GLU A 75 -10.21 9.99 -14.41
CA GLU A 75 -10.58 11.17 -15.21
C GLU A 75 -11.95 11.73 -14.80
N TYR A 76 -12.95 10.87 -14.56
CA TYR A 76 -14.27 11.34 -14.12
C TYR A 76 -14.25 11.92 -12.70
N TYR A 77 -13.44 11.37 -11.79
CA TYR A 77 -13.24 11.96 -10.46
C TYR A 77 -12.44 13.26 -10.51
N GLU A 78 -11.49 13.41 -11.43
CA GLU A 78 -10.73 14.65 -11.64
C GLU A 78 -11.61 15.78 -12.17
N ASN A 79 -12.51 15.46 -13.11
CA ASN A 79 -13.43 16.43 -13.69
C ASN A 79 -14.61 16.78 -12.76
N TYR A 80 -14.73 16.15 -11.60
CA TYR A 80 -15.77 16.46 -10.62
C TYR A 80 -15.47 17.76 -9.87
N SER A 81 -16.39 18.73 -9.95
CA SER A 81 -16.29 20.04 -9.27
C SER A 81 -17.36 20.27 -8.20
N GLY A 82 -18.08 19.22 -7.81
CA GLY A 82 -19.11 19.31 -6.77
C GLY A 82 -18.55 19.22 -5.35
N ARG A 83 -19.44 19.09 -4.36
CA ARG A 83 -19.12 19.15 -2.92
C ARG A 83 -19.14 17.80 -2.19
N LYS A 84 -19.17 16.67 -2.90
CA LYS A 84 -19.09 15.34 -2.26
C LYS A 84 -17.76 15.21 -1.54
N GLN A 85 -17.80 14.97 -0.23
CA GLN A 85 -16.61 14.88 0.63
C GLN A 85 -15.77 13.63 0.39
N ASN A 86 -16.37 12.52 -0.07
CA ASN A 86 -15.68 11.24 -0.20
C ASN A 86 -14.81 11.11 -1.45
N ILE A 87 -14.90 12.05 -2.39
CA ILE A 87 -14.20 11.97 -3.69
C ILE A 87 -12.68 11.81 -3.55
N PRO A 88 -11.98 12.46 -2.61
CA PRO A 88 -10.55 12.22 -2.40
C PRO A 88 -10.24 10.75 -2.04
N LEU A 89 -11.04 10.12 -1.18
CA LEU A 89 -10.89 8.71 -0.80
C LEU A 89 -11.25 7.77 -1.94
N ASP A 90 -12.27 8.12 -2.73
CA ASP A 90 -12.64 7.36 -3.93
C ASP A 90 -11.50 7.39 -4.98
N LYS A 91 -10.85 8.55 -5.15
CA LYS A 91 -9.64 8.68 -5.99
C LYS A 91 -8.51 7.79 -5.49
N ILE A 92 -8.25 7.76 -4.18
CA ILE A 92 -7.24 6.88 -3.58
C ILE A 92 -7.52 5.41 -3.89
N SER A 93 -8.79 4.98 -3.86
CA SER A 93 -9.16 3.60 -4.21
C SER A 93 -8.79 3.25 -5.66
N VAL A 94 -9.05 4.17 -6.60
CA VAL A 94 -8.68 3.99 -8.01
C VAL A 94 -7.15 3.99 -8.19
N LEU A 95 -6.45 4.93 -7.56
CA LEU A 95 -4.99 5.02 -7.59
C LEU A 95 -4.32 3.77 -6.99
N GLY A 96 -4.88 3.23 -5.91
CA GLY A 96 -4.40 2.00 -5.29
C GLY A 96 -4.51 0.78 -6.21
N LYS A 97 -5.58 0.68 -7.01
CA LYS A 97 -5.70 -0.38 -8.01
C LYS A 97 -4.79 -0.20 -9.20
N LEU A 98 -4.58 1.03 -9.66
CA LEU A 98 -3.56 1.33 -10.67
C LEU A 98 -2.15 0.99 -10.16
N LEU A 99 -1.84 1.32 -8.90
CA LEU A 99 -0.57 0.97 -8.27
C LEU A 99 -0.36 -0.55 -8.21
N GLU A 100 -1.38 -1.32 -7.81
CA GLU A 100 -1.30 -2.79 -7.81
C GLU A 100 -0.99 -3.33 -9.22
N LEU A 101 -1.66 -2.78 -10.25
CA LEU A 101 -1.46 -3.13 -11.65
C LEU A 101 -0.03 -2.80 -12.11
N TYR A 102 0.45 -1.60 -11.83
CA TYR A 102 1.79 -1.16 -12.24
C TYR A 102 2.88 -1.95 -11.52
N ASN A 103 2.70 -2.30 -10.25
CA ASN A 103 3.63 -3.18 -9.55
C ASN A 103 3.66 -4.59 -10.15
N ARG A 104 2.50 -5.19 -10.47
CA ARG A 104 2.44 -6.52 -11.12
C ARG A 104 3.08 -6.55 -12.51
N THR A 105 2.98 -5.43 -13.22
CA THR A 105 3.55 -5.27 -14.58
C THR A 105 4.96 -4.66 -14.57
N ASN A 106 5.54 -4.47 -13.38
CA ASN A 106 6.87 -3.88 -13.16
C ASN A 106 7.08 -2.51 -13.84
N ARG A 107 6.03 -1.68 -13.90
CA ARG A 107 6.06 -0.31 -14.44
C ARG A 107 6.29 0.69 -13.31
N LEU A 108 7.51 0.70 -12.79
CA LEU A 108 7.86 1.41 -11.56
C LEU A 108 7.65 2.94 -11.64
N GLU A 109 7.89 3.56 -12.80
CA GLU A 109 7.63 5.00 -13.01
C GLU A 109 6.14 5.35 -12.92
N CYS A 110 5.27 4.45 -13.38
CA CYS A 110 3.82 4.62 -13.22
C CYS A 110 3.41 4.43 -11.76
N SER A 111 4.00 3.44 -11.07
CA SER A 111 3.79 3.25 -9.62
C SER A 111 4.22 4.47 -8.81
N GLU A 112 5.34 5.10 -9.16
CA GLU A 112 5.86 6.33 -8.55
C GLU A 112 4.80 7.43 -8.63
N GLN A 113 4.26 7.68 -9.83
CA GLN A 113 3.21 8.68 -10.05
C GLN A 113 1.95 8.39 -9.21
N MET A 114 1.52 7.13 -9.10
CA MET A 114 0.34 6.78 -8.31
C MET A 114 0.56 7.04 -6.83
N LEU A 115 1.70 6.63 -6.28
CA LEU A 115 2.04 6.85 -4.87
C LEU A 115 2.16 8.34 -4.53
N PHE A 116 2.78 9.15 -5.39
CA PHE A 116 2.85 10.60 -5.18
C PHE A 116 1.47 11.24 -5.14
N ARG A 117 0.60 10.89 -6.08
CA ARG A 117 -0.77 11.40 -6.12
C ARG A 117 -1.56 10.99 -4.87
N MET A 118 -1.38 9.77 -4.37
CA MET A 118 -2.00 9.32 -3.12
C MET A 118 -1.46 10.11 -1.92
N LEU A 119 -0.15 10.34 -1.85
CA LEU A 119 0.50 11.12 -0.80
C LEU A 119 -0.02 12.57 -0.76
N GLU A 120 -0.18 13.22 -1.91
CA GLU A 120 -0.75 14.57 -2.01
C GLU A 120 -2.18 14.62 -1.47
N ILE A 121 -3.01 13.63 -1.81
CA ILE A 121 -4.39 13.55 -1.32
C ILE A 121 -4.41 13.35 0.20
N TYR A 122 -3.60 12.44 0.74
CA TYR A 122 -3.54 12.22 2.18
C TYR A 122 -3.00 13.43 2.93
N LYS A 123 -1.99 14.13 2.40
CA LYS A 123 -1.49 15.40 2.99
C LYS A 123 -2.57 16.46 3.03
N MET A 124 -3.36 16.61 1.97
CA MET A 124 -4.50 17.52 1.95
C MET A 124 -5.55 17.14 3.00
N LEU A 125 -5.90 15.87 3.13
CA LEU A 125 -6.86 15.40 4.12
C LEU A 125 -6.35 15.62 5.57
N ALA A 126 -5.06 15.36 5.79
CA ALA A 126 -4.39 15.52 7.09
C ALA A 126 -4.35 16.98 7.58
N GLN A 127 -4.40 17.98 6.68
CA GLN A 127 -4.53 19.40 7.08
C GLN A 127 -5.79 19.68 7.91
N THR A 128 -6.87 18.92 7.66
CA THR A 128 -8.14 19.07 8.39
C THR A 128 -8.29 18.07 9.53
N ASN A 129 -7.74 16.86 9.35
CA ASN A 129 -7.90 15.74 10.27
C ASN A 129 -6.58 14.99 10.48
N TRP A 130 -5.63 15.65 11.14
CA TRP A 130 -4.26 15.14 11.30
C TRP A 130 -4.20 13.72 11.87
N LEU A 131 -4.83 13.47 13.02
CA LEU A 131 -4.79 12.18 13.72
C LEU A 131 -5.45 11.03 12.94
N ILE A 132 -6.29 11.33 11.93
CA ILE A 132 -6.95 10.31 11.11
C ILE A 132 -6.02 9.88 9.98
N PHE A 133 -5.35 10.82 9.32
CA PHE A 133 -4.62 10.58 8.07
C PHE A 133 -3.09 10.66 8.19
N SER A 134 -2.53 11.04 9.35
CA SER A 134 -1.08 11.11 9.56
C SER A 134 -0.40 9.75 9.36
N GLU A 135 -1.06 8.68 9.77
CA GLU A 135 -0.62 7.31 9.53
C GLU A 135 -0.52 7.03 8.03
N ASP A 136 -1.56 7.33 7.26
CA ASP A 136 -1.59 7.13 5.80
C ASP A 136 -0.50 7.94 5.09
N VAL A 137 -0.27 9.18 5.51
CA VAL A 137 0.83 10.02 4.98
C VAL A 137 2.17 9.33 5.18
N SER A 138 2.44 8.87 6.41
CA SER A 138 3.72 8.20 6.73
C SER A 138 3.90 6.89 5.96
N VAL A 139 2.81 6.13 5.75
CA VAL A 139 2.84 4.87 4.99
C VAL A 139 3.08 5.13 3.50
N MET A 140 2.50 6.19 2.92
CA MET A 140 2.77 6.55 1.53
C MET A 140 4.23 7.00 1.33
N GLU A 141 4.78 7.78 2.27
CA GLU A 141 6.19 8.18 2.26
C GLU A 141 7.11 6.94 2.35
N TRP A 142 6.82 6.00 3.25
CA TRP A 142 7.57 4.75 3.34
C TRP A 142 7.46 3.89 2.07
N ARG A 143 6.28 3.78 1.45
CA ARG A 143 6.10 3.05 0.19
C ARG A 143 6.87 3.67 -0.98
N LEU A 144 6.95 5.00 -1.06
CA LEU A 144 7.82 5.69 -2.02
C LEU A 144 9.29 5.37 -1.75
N GLY A 145 9.70 5.31 -0.48
CA GLY A 145 11.03 4.86 -0.08
C GLY A 145 11.37 3.46 -0.60
N ASN A 146 10.46 2.49 -0.41
CA ASN A 146 10.62 1.13 -0.94
C ASN A 146 10.71 1.12 -2.47
N LEU A 147 9.84 1.89 -3.15
CA LEU A 147 9.88 1.96 -4.61
C LEU A 147 11.21 2.51 -5.11
N TYR A 148 11.76 3.54 -4.46
CA TYR A 148 13.07 4.07 -4.83
C TYR A 148 14.23 3.13 -4.51
N PHE A 149 14.10 2.33 -3.45
CA PHE A 149 15.03 1.24 -3.16
C PHE A 149 15.04 0.21 -4.31
N ASP A 150 13.86 -0.18 -4.81
CA ASP A 150 13.72 -1.11 -5.93
C ASP A 150 14.27 -0.51 -7.23
N MET A 151 14.02 0.78 -7.48
CA MET A 151 14.55 1.54 -8.62
C MET A 151 16.05 1.87 -8.50
N LYS A 152 16.72 1.46 -7.42
CA LYS A 152 18.16 1.75 -7.17
C LYS A 152 18.48 3.24 -7.13
N ARG A 153 17.58 4.03 -6.52
CA ARG A 153 17.73 5.48 -6.29
C ARG A 153 17.88 5.77 -4.78
N PRO A 154 19.04 5.44 -4.17
CA PRO A 154 19.16 5.40 -2.72
C PRO A 154 19.01 6.76 -2.03
N VAL A 155 19.42 7.85 -2.67
CA VAL A 155 19.26 9.20 -2.11
C VAL A 155 17.78 9.58 -1.96
N GLN A 156 16.96 9.24 -2.94
CA GLN A 156 15.52 9.50 -2.90
C GLN A 156 14.82 8.56 -1.90
N ALA A 157 15.25 7.30 -1.83
CA ALA A 157 14.77 6.35 -0.83
C ALA A 157 15.04 6.84 0.60
N GLU A 158 16.26 7.30 0.88
CA GLU A 158 16.65 7.83 2.19
C GLU A 158 15.78 9.03 2.58
N GLN A 159 15.57 9.98 1.65
CA GLN A 159 14.72 11.14 1.88
C GLN A 159 13.29 10.74 2.25
N MET A 160 12.71 9.77 1.55
CA MET A 160 11.34 9.32 1.79
C MET A 160 11.20 8.56 3.11
N TYR A 161 12.15 7.69 3.46
CA TYR A 161 12.13 7.01 4.76
C TYR A 161 12.30 7.98 5.94
N LEU A 162 13.19 8.97 5.82
CA LEU A 162 13.37 9.99 6.84
C LEU A 162 12.12 10.88 6.99
N ALA A 163 11.46 11.22 5.88
CA ALA A 163 10.18 11.93 5.92
C ALA A 163 9.11 11.11 6.65
N ALA A 164 8.98 9.82 6.32
CA ALA A 164 8.04 8.92 6.97
C ALA A 164 8.29 8.84 8.49
N LEU A 165 9.54 8.66 8.92
CA LEU A 165 9.91 8.62 10.34
C LEU A 165 9.65 9.95 11.05
N LYS A 166 9.86 11.08 10.38
CA LYS A 166 9.53 12.41 10.92
C LYS A 166 8.02 12.56 11.14
N THR A 167 7.21 12.17 10.16
CA THR A 167 5.75 12.18 10.26
C THR A 167 5.28 11.31 11.44
N ARG A 168 5.85 10.11 11.61
CA ARG A 168 5.52 9.20 12.72
C ARG A 168 5.88 9.79 14.10
N ALA A 169 7.02 10.47 14.21
CA ALA A 169 7.45 11.08 15.46
C ALA A 169 6.44 12.09 16.05
N GLU A 170 5.56 12.65 15.21
CA GLU A 170 4.52 13.61 15.62
C GLU A 170 3.30 12.95 16.28
N PHE A 171 3.03 11.65 16.04
CA PHE A 171 1.84 10.97 16.56
C PHE A 171 2.09 9.63 17.25
N ASP A 172 3.31 9.08 17.21
CA ASP A 172 3.67 7.77 17.76
C ASP A 172 3.37 7.60 19.27
N ARG A 173 3.21 8.71 19.99
CA ARG A 173 2.90 8.71 21.44
C ARG A 173 1.40 8.66 21.75
N GLU A 174 0.54 8.88 20.77
CA GLU A 174 -0.92 8.88 20.96
C GLU A 174 -1.45 7.47 21.23
N ASP A 175 -0.90 6.48 20.54
CA ASP A 175 -1.16 5.05 20.77
C ASP A 175 0.11 4.26 20.48
N ILE A 176 0.85 3.98 21.55
CA ILE A 176 2.17 3.32 21.49
C ILE A 176 2.06 1.95 20.81
N TYR A 177 1.02 1.17 21.12
CA TYR A 177 0.86 -0.20 20.63
C TYR A 177 0.42 -0.24 19.17
N ARG A 178 -0.46 0.69 18.77
CA ARG A 178 -0.86 0.80 17.37
C ARG A 178 0.28 1.29 16.48
N TYR A 179 0.96 2.35 16.90
CA TYR A 179 1.81 3.11 15.99
C TYR A 179 3.28 2.68 16.02
N ARG A 180 3.90 2.50 17.18
CA ARG A 180 5.37 2.35 17.23
C ARG A 180 5.88 1.09 16.52
N SER A 181 5.05 0.06 16.38
CA SER A 181 5.40 -1.12 15.56
C SER A 181 5.72 -0.76 14.10
N GLY A 182 4.98 0.19 13.52
CA GLY A 182 5.25 0.75 12.20
C GLY A 182 6.55 1.54 12.15
N THR A 183 6.88 2.29 13.22
CA THR A 183 8.16 3.02 13.32
C THR A 183 9.35 2.06 13.32
N ALA A 184 9.24 0.94 14.05
CA ALA A 184 10.26 -0.11 14.01
C ALA A 184 10.43 -0.71 12.61
N GLN A 185 9.33 -0.92 11.88
CA GLN A 185 9.40 -1.35 10.47
C GLN A 185 10.11 -0.33 9.58
N PHE A 186 9.82 0.95 9.73
CA PHE A 186 10.43 2.00 8.91
C PHE A 186 11.93 2.13 9.19
N GLN A 187 12.33 1.97 10.46
CA GLN A 187 13.74 1.90 10.86
C GLN A 187 14.46 0.71 10.18
N ARG A 188 13.82 -0.46 10.10
CA ARG A 188 14.42 -1.61 9.38
C ARG A 188 14.63 -1.32 7.90
N SER A 189 13.63 -0.78 7.22
CA SER A 189 13.76 -0.43 5.79
C SER A 189 14.86 0.61 5.53
N LEU A 190 15.00 1.59 6.43
CA LEU A 190 16.09 2.56 6.35
C LEU A 190 17.46 1.91 6.64
N GLY A 191 17.52 1.01 7.62
CA GLY A 191 18.73 0.24 7.92
C GLY A 191 19.19 -0.63 6.74
N GLU A 192 18.26 -1.30 6.08
CA GLU A 192 18.52 -2.11 4.89
C GLU A 192 19.04 -1.26 3.72
N LEU A 193 18.51 -0.05 3.54
CA LEU A 193 19.03 0.90 2.56
C LEU A 193 20.49 1.29 2.86
N TYR A 194 20.80 1.59 4.13
CA TYR A 194 22.15 1.93 4.54
C TYR A 194 23.12 0.76 4.35
N GLU A 195 22.69 -0.46 4.63
CA GLU A 195 23.51 -1.66 4.51
C GLU A 195 23.79 -2.04 3.04
N SER A 196 22.72 -2.12 2.24
CA SER A 196 22.76 -2.72 0.90
C SER A 196 23.16 -1.76 -0.23
N HIS A 197 22.79 -0.48 -0.12
CA HIS A 197 22.99 0.49 -1.21
C HIS A 197 23.98 1.61 -0.88
N LEU A 198 24.03 2.03 0.38
CA LEU A 198 24.94 3.11 0.81
C LEU A 198 26.20 2.58 1.50
N HIS A 199 26.22 1.30 1.90
CA HIS A 199 27.31 0.65 2.62
C HIS A 199 27.77 1.40 3.88
N ASP A 200 26.84 2.09 4.55
CA ASP A 200 27.06 2.78 5.83
C ASP A 200 26.58 1.88 6.98
N TYR A 201 27.41 0.90 7.33
CA TYR A 201 27.08 -0.06 8.38
C TYR A 201 26.86 0.59 9.76
N SER A 202 27.45 1.76 10.02
CA SER A 202 27.23 2.46 11.30
C SER A 202 25.82 3.03 11.38
N LYS A 203 25.32 3.64 10.30
CA LYS A 203 23.93 4.09 10.24
C LYS A 203 22.94 2.93 10.20
N ALA A 204 23.27 1.86 9.47
CA ALA A 204 22.44 0.65 9.46
C ALA A 204 22.27 0.07 10.88
N GLU A 205 23.38 -0.06 11.62
CA GLU A 205 23.38 -0.56 13.00
C GLU A 205 22.48 0.29 13.91
N LYS A 206 22.58 1.62 13.81
CA LYS A 206 21.71 2.54 14.58
C LYS A 206 20.23 2.33 14.28
N CYS A 207 19.87 2.15 13.01
CA CYS A 207 18.48 1.95 12.62
C CYS A 207 17.94 0.59 13.14
N TYR A 208 18.69 -0.50 12.95
CA TYR A 208 18.29 -1.80 13.46
C TYR A 208 18.21 -1.86 14.98
N LEU A 209 19.16 -1.25 15.69
CA LEU A 209 19.10 -1.12 17.16
C LEU A 209 17.86 -0.34 17.60
N LYS A 210 17.49 0.74 16.89
CA LYS A 210 16.27 1.49 17.21
C LYS A 210 14.99 0.67 16.99
N SER A 211 14.95 -0.16 15.94
CA SER A 211 13.85 -1.11 15.72
C SER A 211 13.75 -2.11 16.89
N VAL A 212 14.88 -2.70 17.30
CA VAL A 212 14.95 -3.63 18.42
C VAL A 212 14.47 -2.97 19.72
N GLU A 213 14.96 -1.77 20.04
CA GLU A 213 14.57 -1.00 21.23
C GLU A 213 13.05 -0.80 21.30
N ILE A 214 12.45 -0.30 20.21
CA ILE A 214 11.01 -0.07 20.13
C ILE A 214 10.24 -1.38 20.34
N LEU A 215 10.63 -2.46 19.67
CA LEU A 215 9.93 -3.73 19.74
C LEU A 215 10.11 -4.43 21.10
N GLN A 216 11.25 -4.22 21.77
CA GLN A 216 11.46 -4.70 23.13
C GLN A 216 10.52 -4.01 24.11
N GLU A 217 10.41 -2.69 24.05
CA GLU A 217 9.46 -1.90 24.88
C GLU A 217 8.02 -2.37 24.66
N LEU A 218 7.62 -2.60 23.41
CA LEU A 218 6.29 -3.11 23.09
C LEU A 218 6.03 -4.51 23.64
N CYS A 219 7.06 -5.37 23.64
CA CYS A 219 7.02 -6.72 24.19
C CYS A 219 6.98 -6.78 25.73
N GLU A 220 7.19 -5.67 26.45
CA GLU A 220 7.05 -5.62 27.92
C GLU A 220 5.58 -5.76 28.34
N ASN A 221 4.64 -5.35 27.49
CA ASN A 221 3.22 -5.60 27.73
C ASN A 221 2.88 -7.05 27.40
N ILE A 222 2.59 -7.83 28.44
CA ILE A 222 2.29 -9.26 28.36
C ILE A 222 1.11 -9.56 27.41
N TYR A 223 0.11 -8.68 27.35
CA TYR A 223 -1.09 -8.88 26.52
C TYR A 223 -0.85 -8.63 25.03
N GLU A 224 0.07 -7.73 24.71
CA GLU A 224 0.39 -7.35 23.33
C GLU A 224 1.65 -8.03 22.78
N ARG A 225 2.45 -8.66 23.66
CA ARG A 225 3.75 -9.26 23.33
C ARG A 225 3.68 -10.20 22.12
N CYS A 226 2.63 -11.02 22.03
CA CYS A 226 2.47 -11.98 20.92
C CYS A 226 2.42 -11.31 19.53
N ASN A 227 1.99 -10.05 19.46
CA ASN A 227 1.93 -9.26 18.23
C ASN A 227 3.33 -8.79 17.76
N TYR A 228 4.30 -8.69 18.68
CA TYR A 228 5.60 -8.07 18.41
C TYR A 228 6.81 -9.00 18.51
N ILE A 229 6.67 -10.20 19.08
CA ILE A 229 7.77 -11.19 19.15
C ILE A 229 8.33 -11.48 17.75
N ARG A 230 7.48 -11.72 16.74
CA ARG A 230 7.94 -12.04 15.37
C ARG A 230 8.72 -10.88 14.73
N PRO A 231 8.22 -9.63 14.71
CA PRO A 231 9.01 -8.48 14.27
C PRO A 231 10.32 -8.29 15.05
N LEU A 232 10.34 -8.59 16.36
CA LEU A 232 11.53 -8.45 17.19
C LEU A 232 12.60 -9.48 16.81
N ILE A 233 12.23 -10.75 16.63
CA ILE A 233 13.11 -11.80 16.11
C ILE A 233 13.71 -11.38 14.78
N TYR A 234 12.88 -10.88 13.86
CA TYR A 234 13.35 -10.44 12.55
C TYR A 234 14.36 -9.29 12.66
N SER A 235 14.13 -8.33 13.56
CA SER A 235 15.07 -7.23 13.82
C SER A 235 16.41 -7.72 14.37
N PHE A 236 16.40 -8.76 15.23
CA PHE A 236 17.63 -9.38 15.72
C PHE A 236 18.40 -10.11 14.62
N HIS A 237 17.72 -10.78 13.69
CA HIS A 237 18.38 -11.43 12.56
C HIS A 237 19.07 -10.41 11.64
N LEU A 238 18.39 -9.31 11.30
CA LEU A 238 19.00 -8.22 10.50
C LEU A 238 20.26 -7.66 11.18
N LEU A 239 20.20 -7.47 12.50
CA LEU A 239 21.35 -6.99 13.26
C LEU A 239 22.49 -8.04 13.32
N ALA A 240 22.15 -9.33 13.41
CA ALA A 240 23.13 -10.42 13.38
C ALA A 240 23.84 -10.51 12.01
N ASP A 241 23.08 -10.41 10.92
CA ASP A 241 23.61 -10.41 9.56
C ASP A 241 24.53 -9.21 9.34
N LEU A 242 24.14 -8.02 9.81
CA LEU A 242 24.98 -6.84 9.77
C LEU A 242 26.30 -7.03 10.55
N TYR A 243 26.24 -7.57 11.77
CA TYR A 243 27.46 -7.82 12.56
C TYR A 243 28.37 -8.86 11.92
N LYS A 244 27.79 -9.89 11.29
CA LYS A 244 28.55 -10.87 10.52
C LYS A 244 29.26 -10.20 9.35
N ASN A 245 28.58 -9.30 8.63
CA ASN A 245 29.16 -8.51 7.54
C ASN A 245 30.31 -7.60 8.02
N LYS A 246 30.23 -7.09 9.26
CA LYS A 246 31.31 -6.32 9.91
C LYS A 246 32.45 -7.17 10.49
N GLY A 247 32.32 -8.51 10.50
CA GLY A 247 33.28 -9.42 11.14
C GLY A 247 33.16 -9.51 12.68
N GLU A 248 32.09 -8.98 13.26
CA GLU A 248 31.84 -8.96 14.71
C GLU A 248 31.07 -10.20 15.18
N GLN A 249 31.67 -11.39 15.00
CA GLN A 249 31.00 -12.69 15.20
C GLN A 249 30.35 -12.83 16.59
N ALA A 250 31.01 -12.40 17.65
CA ALA A 250 30.48 -12.49 19.02
C ALA A 250 29.15 -11.72 19.19
N LYS A 251 29.00 -10.56 18.55
CA LYS A 251 27.74 -9.78 18.59
C LYS A 251 26.67 -10.42 17.72
N ALA A 252 27.05 -10.99 16.57
CA ALA A 252 26.13 -11.73 15.73
C ALA A 252 25.54 -12.94 16.47
N ASP A 253 26.38 -13.73 17.13
CA ASP A 253 25.97 -14.88 17.94
C ASP A 253 25.06 -14.46 19.10
N GLN A 254 25.34 -13.32 19.75
CA GLN A 254 24.48 -12.78 20.79
C GLN A 254 23.08 -12.40 20.27
N CYS A 255 22.99 -11.80 19.09
CA CYS A 255 21.70 -11.44 18.48
C CYS A 255 20.91 -12.69 18.10
N ASN A 256 21.56 -13.69 17.51
CA ASN A 256 20.95 -14.98 17.18
C ASN A 256 20.46 -15.72 18.43
N ALA A 257 21.24 -15.72 19.50
CA ALA A 257 20.82 -16.33 20.77
C ALA A 257 19.56 -15.68 21.34
N LYS A 258 19.46 -14.34 21.28
CA LYS A 258 18.24 -13.61 21.70
C LYS A 258 17.04 -13.97 20.83
N ALA A 259 17.23 -14.05 19.51
CA ALA A 259 16.19 -14.43 18.58
C ALA A 259 15.67 -15.86 18.83
N GLU A 260 16.56 -16.83 19.10
CA GLU A 260 16.18 -18.21 19.41
C GLU A 260 15.46 -18.34 20.76
N ILE A 261 15.82 -17.55 21.77
CA ILE A 261 15.05 -17.49 23.03
C ILE A 261 13.61 -17.04 22.77
N LEU A 262 13.43 -15.96 22.01
CA LEU A 262 12.12 -15.43 21.67
C LEU A 262 11.30 -16.39 20.79
N LYS A 263 11.97 -17.15 19.91
CA LYS A 263 11.32 -18.14 19.05
C LYS A 263 10.69 -19.26 19.86
N LYS A 264 11.34 -19.71 20.94
CA LYS A 264 10.80 -20.71 21.86
C LYS A 264 9.56 -20.23 22.61
N GLU A 265 9.32 -18.93 22.73
CA GLU A 265 8.09 -18.38 23.32
C GLU A 265 6.87 -18.53 22.39
N LEU A 266 7.09 -18.85 21.10
CA LEU A 266 6.03 -19.06 20.10
C LEU A 266 5.66 -20.52 19.88
N GLU A 267 6.42 -21.45 20.48
CA GLU A 267 6.21 -22.91 20.42
C GLU A 267 5.33 -23.39 21.58
#